data_AF-A0A7J9INB0-F1
#
_entry.id   AF-A0A7J9INB0-F1
#
_cell.length_a   1.000
_cell.length_b   1.000
_cell.length_c   1.000
_cell.angle_alpha   90.00
_cell.angle_beta   90.00
_cell.angle_gamma   90.00
#
_symmetry.space_group_name_H-M   'P 1'
#
loop_
_entity.id
_entity.type
_entity.pdbx_description
1 polymer ?
#
loop_
_entity_poly.entity_id
_entity_poly.type
_entity_poly.pdbx_seq_one_letter_code
_entity_poly.pdbx_strand_id
1 'polypeptide(L)' 'MSVKWENGYEVIARYEEGFVVGGCGGYKNMEVIRERAKLVALDEGMQLARRLKIQ' A
#
# COMPACT_ATOMS: atom_id res chain seq x y z
N MET A 1 29.47 -7.22 -5.24
CA MET A 1 28.60 -6.30 -4.49
C MET A 1 27.19 -6.45 -5.07
N SER A 2 26.27 -7.10 -4.35
CA SER A 2 24.91 -7.35 -4.82
C SER A 2 23.96 -6.34 -4.17
N VAL A 3 23.49 -5.38 -4.96
CA VAL A 3 22.45 -4.43 -4.53
C VAL A 3 21.12 -5.17 -4.56
N LYS A 4 20.51 -5.41 -3.39
CA LYS A 4 19.14 -5.90 -3.28
C LYS A 4 18.20 -4.70 -3.33
N TRP A 5 17.34 -4.65 -4.34
CA TRP A 5 16.26 -3.66 -4.41
C TRP A 5 15.05 -4.22 -3.68
N GLU A 6 14.71 -3.65 -2.53
CA GLU A 6 13.51 -4.02 -1.78
C GLU A 6 12.32 -3.20 -2.30
N ASN A 7 11.46 -3.82 -3.11
CA ASN A 7 10.24 -3.18 -3.60
C ASN A 7 9.13 -3.29 -2.53
N GLY A 8 8.71 -2.15 -1.99
CA GLY A 8 7.61 -2.03 -1.02
C GLY A 8 6.41 -1.25 -1.56
N TYR A 9 5.31 -1.27 -0.81
CA TYR A 9 4.18 -0.39 -1.01
C TYR A 9 3.71 0.22 0.31
N GLU A 10 3.08 1.37 0.21
CA GLU A 10 2.45 2.06 1.33
C GLU A 10 1.09 2.61 0.87
N VAL A 11 0.08 2.47 1.72
CA VAL A 11 -1.27 2.97 1.49
C VAL A 11 -1.66 3.80 2.69
N ILE A 12 -2.15 5.01 2.43
CA ILE A 12 -2.59 5.96 3.45
C ILE A 12 -4.03 6.35 3.16
N ALA A 13 -4.91 6.13 4.13
CA ALA A 13 -6.27 6.64 4.11
C ALA A 13 -6.30 8.02 4.77
N ARG A 14 -6.87 9.01 4.06
CA ARG A 14 -6.99 10.39 4.53
C ARG A 14 -8.38 10.94 4.25
N TYR A 15 -8.88 11.79 5.14
CA TYR A 15 -10.01 12.64 4.82
C TYR A 15 -9.61 13.71 3.80
N GLU A 16 -10.61 14.33 3.16
CA GLU A 16 -10.42 15.38 2.16
C GLU A 16 -9.64 16.58 2.71
N GLU A 17 -9.84 16.89 4.00
CA GLU A 17 -9.13 17.94 4.75
C GLU A 17 -7.65 17.60 5.03
N GLY A 18 -7.19 16.42 4.63
CA GLY A 18 -5.79 15.98 4.75
C GLY A 18 -5.47 15.19 6.02
N PHE A 19 -6.44 14.98 6.92
CA PHE A 19 -6.24 14.21 8.15
C PHE A 19 -6.06 12.72 7.87
N VAL A 20 -4.99 12.12 8.39
CA VAL A 20 -4.68 10.68 8.23
C VAL A 20 -5.49 9.87 9.22
N VAL A 21 -6.27 8.90 8.72
CA VAL A 21 -7.16 8.05 9.54
C VAL A 21 -6.68 6.61 9.63
N GLY A 22 -5.67 6.25 8.84
CA GLY A 22 -5.08 4.93 8.85
C GLY A 22 -4.09 4.73 7.72
N GLY A 23 -3.32 3.67 7.83
CA GLY A 23 -2.42 3.26 6.76
C GLY A 23 -2.00 1.81 6.94
N CYS A 24 -1.51 1.24 5.85
CA CYS A 24 -0.83 -0.04 5.86
C CYS A 24 0.32 -0.02 4.86
N GLY A 25 1.34 -0.83 5.12
CA GLY A 25 2.49 -0.95 4.24
C GLY A 25 3.09 -2.34 4.36
N GLY A 26 3.78 -2.76 3.31
CA GLY A 26 4.36 -4.09 3.24
C GLY A 26 5.57 -4.13 2.33
N TYR A 27 6.56 -4.91 2.77
CA TYR A 27 7.67 -5.33 1.93
C TYR A 27 7.36 -6.73 1.44
N LYS A 28 7.21 -6.89 0.13
CA LYS A 28 7.04 -8.21 -0.45
C LYS A 28 8.29 -8.45 -1.28
N ASN A 29 9.13 -9.35 -0.78
CA ASN A 29 10.40 -9.76 -1.38
C ASN A 29 10.14 -10.61 -2.63
N MET A 30 9.43 -10.01 -3.56
CA MET A 30 9.05 -10.56 -4.84
C MET A 30 9.73 -9.63 -5.85
N GLU A 31 10.39 -10.20 -6.86
CA GLU A 31 10.81 -9.48 -8.08
C GLU A 31 9.55 -8.97 -8.79
N VAL A 32 8.92 -7.99 -8.18
CA VAL A 32 7.64 -7.46 -8.59
C VAL A 32 7.96 -6.40 -9.59
N ILE A 33 7.72 -6.77 -10.85
CA ILE A 33 7.40 -5.86 -11.93
C ILE A 33 6.49 -4.78 -11.30
N ARG A 34 6.91 -3.51 -11.37
CA ARG A 34 6.34 -2.35 -10.65
C ARG A 34 4.80 -2.31 -10.67
N GLU A 35 4.22 -2.79 -11.75
CA GLU A 35 2.80 -2.98 -12.02
C GLU A 35 2.11 -3.83 -10.93
N ARG A 36 2.72 -4.94 -10.50
CA ARG A 36 2.15 -5.82 -9.48
C ARG A 36 2.25 -5.22 -8.07
N ALA A 37 3.20 -4.34 -7.79
CA ALA A 37 3.23 -3.59 -6.52
C ALA A 37 2.06 -2.61 -6.44
N LYS A 38 1.71 -1.96 -7.55
CA LYS A 38 0.53 -1.09 -7.64
C LYS A 38 -0.77 -1.86 -7.41
N LEU A 39 -0.90 -3.06 -7.97
CA LEU A 39 -2.08 -3.90 -7.76
C LEU A 39 -2.23 -4.37 -6.31
N VAL A 40 -1.11 -4.73 -5.66
CA VAL A 40 -1.13 -5.09 -4.22
C VAL A 40 -1.50 -3.88 -3.36
N ALA A 41 -0.93 -2.70 -3.64
CA ALA A 41 -1.28 -1.48 -2.94
C ALA A 41 -2.78 -1.14 -3.09
N LEU A 42 -3.35 -1.37 -4.28
CA LEU A 42 -4.77 -1.16 -4.52
C LEU A 42 -5.66 -2.11 -3.69
N ASP A 43 -5.34 -3.41 -3.70
CA ASP A 43 -6.10 -4.40 -2.91
C ASP A 43 -6.05 -4.08 -1.41
N GLU A 44 -4.86 -3.75 -0.90
CA GLU A 44 -4.66 -3.37 0.50
C GLU A 44 -5.39 -2.08 0.86
N GLY A 45 -5.45 -1.10 -0.06
CA GLY A 45 -6.26 0.10 0.12
C GLY A 45 -7.76 -0.18 0.17
N MET A 46 -8.27 -1.08 -0.69
CA MET A 46 -9.66 -1.50 -0.61
C MET A 46 -9.98 -2.23 0.69
N GLN A 47 -9.08 -3.08 1.18
CA GLN A 47 -9.23 -3.73 2.48
C GLN A 47 -9.19 -2.72 3.63
N LEU A 48 -8.30 -1.74 3.59
CA LEU A 48 -8.21 -0.66 4.57
C LEU A 48 -9.51 0.16 4.60
N ALA A 49 -10.04 0.56 3.44
CA ALA A 49 -11.32 1.28 3.34
C ALA A 49 -12.48 0.49 3.98
N ARG A 50 -12.56 -0.82 3.71
CA ARG A 50 -13.56 -1.71 4.33
C ARG A 50 -13.43 -1.77 5.85
N ARG A 51 -12.19 -1.89 6.37
CA ARG A 51 -11.93 -1.93 7.83
C ARG A 51 -12.31 -0.61 8.50
N LEU A 52 -12.03 0.51 7.84
CA LEU A 52 -12.38 1.85 8.31
C LEU A 52 -13.87 2.19 8.10
N LYS A 53 -14.66 1.29 7.49
CA LYS A 53 -16.08 1.51 7.14
C LYS A 53 -16.30 2.78 6.31
N ILE A 54 -15.30 3.15 5.50
CA ILE A 54 -15.40 4.25 4.55
C ILE A 54 -16.16 3.67 3.35
N GLN A 55 -17.43 4.06 3.20
CA GLN A 55 -18.30 3.69 2.09
C GLN A 55 -18.18 4.69 0.95
#